data_AF-A0ABD2ZM83-F1
#
_entry.id   AF-A0ABD2ZM83-F1
#
_cell.length_a   1.000
_cell.length_b   1.000
_cell.length_c   1.000
_cell.angle_alpha   90.00
_cell.angle_beta   90.00
_cell.angle_gamma   90.00
#
_symmetry.space_group_name_H-M   'P 1'
#
loop_
_entity.id
_entity.type
_entity.pdbx_description
1 polymer ?
#
loop_
_entity_poly.entity_id
_entity_poly.type
_entity_poly.pdbx_seq_one_letter_code
_entity_poly.pdbx_strand_id
1 'polypeptide(L)'
;MWIGGFLIVGAAAHAAIFMVRDYDPTTRYNDLLDRVLRHRDAIISHLNWACIFLGFHSFGLYIHNDTMSALGHPQDMFSDTAIQLQPVFGQWIQNTHALAPGATAPGATASTSLTWGW
;
A
#
# COMPACT_ATOMS: atom_id res chain seq x y z
N MET A 1 -11.34 10.82 5.11
CA MET A 1 -10.89 10.23 3.83
C MET A 1 -10.93 11.22 2.67
N TRP A 2 -12.09 11.75 2.26
CA TRP A 2 -12.21 12.63 1.09
C TRP A 2 -11.30 13.87 1.08
N ILE A 3 -11.33 14.68 2.15
CA ILE A 3 -10.49 15.90 2.25
C ILE A 3 -9.01 15.55 2.10
N GLY A 4 -8.55 14.48 2.76
CA GLY A 4 -7.17 14.00 2.62
C GLY A 4 -6.82 13.62 1.18
N GLY A 5 -7.72 12.93 0.47
CA GLY A 5 -7.54 12.62 -0.94
C GLY A 5 -7.42 13.85 -1.84
N PHE A 6 -8.28 14.85 -1.63
CA PHE A 6 -8.20 16.12 -2.35
C PHE A 6 -6.87 16.84 -2.10
N LEU A 7 -6.40 16.88 -0.86
CA LEU A 7 -5.14 17.53 -0.52
C LEU A 7 -3.92 16.80 -1.12
N ILE A 8 -3.94 15.46 -1.19
CA ILE A 8 -2.87 14.67 -1.82
C ILE A 8 -2.80 14.95 -3.33
N VAL A 9 -3.93 14.93 -4.03
CA VAL A 9 -3.97 15.25 -5.47
C VAL A 9 -3.60 16.73 -5.69
N GLY A 10 -4.04 17.63 -4.83
CA GLY A 10 -3.67 19.04 -4.85
C GLY A 10 -2.17 19.27 -4.68
N ALA A 11 -1.50 18.50 -3.82
CA ALA A 11 -0.05 18.55 -3.67
C ALA A 11 0.68 18.13 -4.95
N ALA A 12 0.22 17.06 -5.62
CA ALA A 12 0.77 16.64 -6.90
C ALA A 12 0.55 17.69 -8.01
N ALA A 13 -0.61 18.35 -8.04
CA ALA A 13 -0.90 19.43 -8.98
C ALA A 13 0.06 20.62 -8.79
N HIS A 14 0.30 21.04 -7.54
CA HIS A 14 1.24 22.14 -7.25
C HIS A 14 2.69 21.75 -7.53
N ALA A 15 3.08 20.49 -7.30
CA ALA A 15 4.41 20.00 -7.69
C ALA A 15 4.61 20.09 -9.21
N ALA A 16 3.60 19.72 -10.02
CA ALA A 16 3.67 19.88 -11.47
C ALA A 16 3.71 21.35 -11.91
N ILE A 17 2.95 22.24 -11.25
CA ILE A 17 2.99 23.69 -11.48
C ILE A 17 4.41 24.23 -11.21
N PHE A 18 5.02 23.84 -10.08
CA PHE A 18 6.40 24.20 -9.75
C PHE A 18 7.37 23.74 -10.85
N MET A 19 7.27 22.49 -11.29
CA MET A 19 8.15 21.94 -12.35
C MET A 19 8.03 22.70 -13.68
N VAL A 20 6.90 23.34 -13.97
CA VAL A 20 6.68 24.11 -15.20
C VAL A 20 7.10 25.57 -15.04
N ARG A 21 6.80 26.19 -13.90
CA ARG A 21 6.94 27.65 -13.72
C ARG A 21 8.23 28.08 -13.05
N ASP A 22 8.66 27.32 -12.04
CA ASP A 22 9.66 27.78 -11.08
C ASP A 22 10.92 26.89 -11.06
N TYR A 23 10.89 25.73 -11.71
CA TYR A 23 12.04 24.86 -11.85
C TYR A 23 13.06 25.41 -12.86
N ASP A 24 14.30 25.61 -12.41
CA ASP A 24 15.43 26.03 -13.23
C ASP A 24 16.53 24.95 -13.23
N PRO A 25 16.78 24.27 -14.36
CA PRO A 25 17.78 23.21 -14.45
C PRO A 25 19.22 23.74 -14.30
N THR A 26 19.46 25.03 -14.51
CA THR A 26 20.81 25.62 -14.41
C THR A 26 21.27 25.76 -12.97
N THR A 27 20.33 25.91 -12.03
CA THR A 27 20.61 26.06 -10.60
C THR A 27 20.58 24.74 -9.84
N ARG A 28 20.09 23.65 -10.47
CA ARG A 28 19.84 22.34 -9.84
C ARG A 28 20.65 21.19 -10.45
N TYR A 29 21.83 21.49 -10.99
CA TYR A 29 22.66 20.47 -11.64
C TYR A 29 23.10 19.36 -10.66
N ASN A 30 22.83 18.11 -11.03
CA ASN A 30 23.23 16.90 -10.30
C ASN A 30 22.77 16.81 -8.84
N ASP A 31 21.75 17.58 -8.46
CA ASP A 31 21.06 17.43 -7.18
C ASP A 31 20.13 16.20 -7.19
N LEU A 32 19.41 15.97 -6.10
CA LEU A 32 18.49 14.84 -6.01
C LEU A 32 17.35 14.92 -7.03
N LEU A 33 16.82 16.12 -7.30
CA LEU A 33 15.72 16.33 -8.22
C LEU A 33 16.15 16.07 -9.67
N ASP A 34 17.29 16.62 -10.09
CA ASP A 34 17.87 16.37 -11.40
C ASP A 34 18.17 14.88 -11.60
N ARG A 35 18.74 14.22 -10.59
CA ARG A 35 18.99 12.77 -10.67
C ARG A 35 17.70 12.00 -10.90
N VAL A 36 16.64 12.26 -10.14
CA VAL A 36 15.32 11.63 -10.30
C VAL A 36 14.77 11.85 -11.73
N LEU A 37 14.84 13.07 -12.24
CA LEU A 37 14.36 13.40 -13.59
C LEU A 37 15.12 12.62 -14.68
N ARG A 38 16.43 12.42 -14.52
CA ARG A 38 17.28 11.69 -15.48
C ARG A 38 16.97 10.20 -15.61
N HIS A 39 16.26 9.59 -14.67
CA HIS A 39 15.82 8.19 -14.77
C HIS A 39 14.30 8.04 -14.57
N ARG A 40 13.54 9.10 -14.86
CA ARG A 40 12.07 9.11 -14.72
C ARG A 40 11.40 7.95 -15.47
N ASP A 41 11.93 7.57 -16.63
CA ASP A 41 11.33 6.50 -17.43
C ASP A 41 11.43 5.15 -16.72
N ALA A 42 12.53 4.89 -15.99
CA ALA A 42 12.66 3.71 -15.16
C ALA A 42 11.70 3.75 -13.96
N ILE A 43 11.53 4.90 -13.31
CA ILE A 43 10.57 5.06 -12.21
C ILE A 43 9.15 4.76 -12.70
N ILE A 44 8.74 5.38 -13.81
CA ILE A 44 7.40 5.22 -14.38
C ILE A 44 7.18 3.78 -14.87
N SER A 45 8.17 3.14 -15.49
CA SER A 45 8.02 1.76 -15.98
C SER A 45 7.85 0.75 -14.84
N HIS A 46 8.61 0.91 -13.75
CA HIS A 46 8.49 0.03 -12.59
C HIS A 46 7.17 0.25 -11.85
N LEU A 47 6.72 1.51 -11.72
CA LEU A 47 5.41 1.79 -11.14
C LEU A 47 4.27 1.23 -11.99
N ASN A 48 4.35 1.35 -13.33
CA ASN A 48 3.39 0.73 -14.24
C ASN A 48 3.34 -0.79 -14.06
N TRP A 49 4.50 -1.45 -14.03
CA TRP A 49 4.57 -2.89 -13.76
C TRP A 49 3.93 -3.25 -12.41
N ALA A 50 4.23 -2.49 -11.34
CA ALA A 50 3.67 -2.73 -10.03
C ALA A 50 2.14 -2.56 -10.03
N CYS A 51 1.60 -1.54 -10.70
CA CYS A 51 0.15 -1.34 -10.83
C CYS A 51 -0.54 -2.50 -11.57
N ILE A 52 0.05 -2.99 -12.66
CA ILE A 52 -0.46 -4.15 -13.40
C ILE A 52 -0.42 -5.41 -12.52
N PHE A 53 0.73 -5.65 -11.87
CA PHE A 53 0.90 -6.78 -10.95
C PHE A 53 -0.14 -6.76 -9.84
N LEU A 54 -0.31 -5.62 -9.16
CA LEU A 54 -1.30 -5.44 -8.10
C LEU A 54 -2.71 -5.66 -8.62
N GLY A 55 -3.06 -5.16 -9.81
CA GLY A 55 -4.38 -5.40 -10.42
C GLY A 55 -4.68 -6.89 -10.62
N PHE A 56 -3.74 -7.64 -11.21
CA PHE A 56 -3.93 -9.08 -11.43
C PHE A 56 -3.96 -9.90 -10.13
N HIS A 57 -3.15 -9.54 -9.13
CA HIS A 57 -3.00 -10.31 -7.89
C HIS A 57 -3.85 -9.78 -6.72
N SER A 58 -4.74 -8.82 -6.97
CA SER A 58 -5.77 -8.39 -6.01
C SER A 58 -7.15 -8.53 -6.63
N PHE A 59 -7.53 -7.63 -7.53
CA PHE A 59 -8.82 -7.67 -8.21
C PHE A 59 -9.04 -8.97 -9.02
N GLY A 60 -7.98 -9.48 -9.66
CA GLY A 60 -8.05 -10.77 -10.36
C GLY A 60 -8.42 -11.95 -9.47
N LEU A 61 -8.07 -11.93 -8.17
CA LEU A 61 -8.47 -12.98 -7.23
C LEU A 61 -9.99 -12.98 -6.96
N TYR A 62 -10.63 -11.81 -6.99
CA TYR A 62 -12.08 -11.73 -6.86
C TYR A 62 -12.79 -12.33 -8.08
N ILE A 63 -12.31 -12.01 -9.30
CA ILE A 63 -12.85 -12.63 -10.53
C ILE A 63 -12.63 -14.15 -10.53
N HIS A 64 -11.45 -14.61 -10.09
CA HIS A 64 -11.16 -16.03 -9.90
C HIS A 64 -12.18 -16.67 -8.95
N ASN A 65 -12.41 -16.07 -7.78
CA ASN A 65 -13.36 -16.58 -6.80
C ASN A 65 -14.79 -16.61 -7.33
N ASP A 66 -15.25 -15.56 -8.01
CA ASP A 66 -16.58 -15.52 -8.63
C ASP A 66 -16.74 -16.64 -9.66
N THR A 67 -15.70 -16.88 -10.47
CA THR A 67 -15.70 -17.94 -11.48
C THR A 67 -15.70 -19.32 -10.85
N MET A 68 -14.83 -19.59 -9.87
CA MET A 68 -14.77 -20.89 -9.18
C MET A 68 -16.06 -21.20 -8.42
N SER A 69 -16.64 -20.18 -7.78
CA SER A 69 -17.94 -20.30 -7.13
C SER A 69 -19.05 -20.65 -8.15
N ALA A 70 -19.11 -19.93 -9.28
CA ALA A 70 -20.12 -20.16 -10.32
C ALA A 70 -19.98 -21.54 -11.00
N LEU A 71 -18.76 -22.07 -11.10
CA LEU A 71 -18.48 -23.41 -11.63
C LEU A 71 -18.77 -24.53 -10.63
N GLY A 72 -19.11 -24.23 -9.37
CA GLY A 72 -19.34 -25.23 -8.34
C GLY A 72 -18.04 -25.83 -7.78
N HIS A 73 -16.95 -25.06 -7.81
CA HIS A 73 -15.62 -25.44 -7.32
C HIS A 73 -15.21 -24.63 -6.07
N PRO A 74 -15.95 -24.68 -4.95
CA PRO A 74 -15.64 -23.89 -3.76
C PRO A 74 -14.30 -24.24 -3.09
N GLN A 75 -13.81 -25.48 -3.28
CA GLN A 75 -12.51 -25.91 -2.80
C GLN A 75 -11.31 -25.26 -3.52
N ASP A 76 -11.53 -24.69 -4.70
CA ASP A 76 -10.50 -24.04 -5.52
C ASP A 76 -10.49 -22.51 -5.33
N MET A 77 -11.31 -21.99 -4.41
CA MET A 77 -11.39 -20.57 -4.07
C MET A 77 -10.27 -20.13 -3.11
N PHE A 78 -9.89 -18.86 -3.20
CA PHE A 78 -9.14 -18.18 -2.17
C PHE A 78 -10.06 -17.78 -1.02
N SER A 79 -10.01 -18.51 0.10
CA SER A 79 -10.90 -18.32 1.26
C SER A 79 -10.29 -18.93 2.53
N ASP A 80 -10.91 -18.66 3.68
CA ASP A 80 -10.49 -19.22 4.97
C ASP A 80 -10.67 -20.75 5.08
N THR A 81 -11.56 -21.34 4.26
CA THR A 81 -11.87 -22.77 4.31
C THR A 81 -11.24 -23.58 3.18
N ALA A 82 -10.62 -22.93 2.21
CA ALA A 82 -9.97 -23.55 1.06
C ALA A 82 -8.52 -23.03 0.94
N ILE A 83 -8.19 -22.32 -0.14
CA ILE A 83 -6.84 -21.79 -0.35
C ILE A 83 -6.68 -20.49 0.45
N GLN A 84 -6.02 -20.57 1.60
CA GLN A 84 -5.91 -19.43 2.51
C GLN A 84 -4.83 -18.43 2.08
N LEU A 85 -5.17 -17.14 2.13
CA LEU A 85 -4.24 -16.02 1.99
C LEU A 85 -4.32 -15.13 3.24
N GLN A 86 -3.72 -15.61 4.34
CA GLN A 86 -3.78 -14.89 5.61
C GLN A 86 -2.78 -13.71 5.67
N PRO A 87 -3.16 -12.57 6.29
CA PRO A 87 -2.28 -11.43 6.48
C PRO A 87 -1.36 -11.63 7.69
N VAL A 88 -0.44 -12.60 7.62
CA VAL A 88 0.42 -13.02 8.75
C VAL A 88 1.23 -11.88 9.37
N PHE A 89 1.71 -10.93 8.56
CA PHE A 89 2.41 -9.75 9.08
C PHE A 89 1.49 -8.78 9.81
N GLY A 90 0.25 -8.65 9.35
CA GLY A 90 -0.78 -7.90 10.05
C GLY A 90 -1.04 -8.52 11.42
N GLN A 91 -1.34 -9.82 11.46
CA GLN A 91 -1.56 -10.58 12.70
C GLN A 91 -0.35 -10.48 13.66
N TRP A 92 0.87 -10.57 13.13
CA TRP A 92 2.09 -10.43 13.94
C TRP A 92 2.21 -9.05 14.61
N ILE A 93 1.92 -7.97 13.87
CA ILE A 93 1.87 -6.62 14.43
C ILE A 93 0.75 -6.53 15.48
N GLN A 94 -0.44 -7.06 15.19
CA GLN A 94 -1.56 -7.07 16.16
C GLN A 94 -1.14 -7.73 17.47
N ASN A 95 -0.51 -8.90 17.42
CA ASN A 95 -0.02 -9.61 18.60
C ASN A 95 1.05 -8.82 19.37
N THR A 96 1.95 -8.16 18.65
CA THR A 96 2.99 -7.32 19.28
C THR A 96 2.37 -6.18 20.07
N HIS A 97 1.32 -5.54 19.55
CA HIS A 97 0.63 -4.46 20.25
C HIS A 97 -0.33 -4.94 21.34
N ALA A 98 -0.95 -6.10 21.17
CA ALA A 98 -1.83 -6.70 22.17
C ALA A 98 -1.05 -7.11 23.44
N LEU A 99 0.16 -7.66 23.26
CA LEU A 99 1.01 -8.16 24.34
C LEU A 99 2.02 -7.13 24.89
N ALA A 100 2.03 -5.90 24.36
CA ALA A 100 2.97 -4.88 24.80
C ALA A 100 2.82 -4.46 26.28
N PRO A 101 1.61 -4.28 26.84
CA PRO A 101 1.43 -3.83 28.23
C PRO A 101 2.08 -4.76 29.25
N GLY A 102 2.86 -4.21 30.17
CA GLY A 102 3.58 -4.99 31.18
C GLY A 102 4.82 -5.74 30.67
N ALA A 103 5.06 -5.78 29.36
CA ALA A 103 6.26 -6.36 28.75
C ALA A 103 7.10 -5.28 28.05
N THR A 104 6.88 -5.04 26.76
CA THR A 104 7.61 -4.02 25.99
C THR A 104 7.14 -2.59 26.29
N ALA A 105 6.00 -2.44 26.97
CA ALA A 105 5.49 -1.19 27.53
C ALA A 105 5.13 -1.38 29.03
N PRO A 106 6.10 -1.42 29.96
CA PRO A 106 5.87 -1.77 31.36
C PRO A 106 4.89 -0.84 32.11
N GLY A 107 4.85 0.44 31.75
CA GLY A 107 3.97 1.43 32.36
C GLY A 107 2.58 1.52 31.72
N ALA A 108 2.35 0.80 30.61
CA ALA A 108 1.05 0.77 29.96
C ALA A 108 0.14 -0.28 30.61
N THR A 109 -1.13 0.09 30.85
CA THR A 109 -2.14 -0.77 31.47
C THR A 109 -3.11 -1.40 30.46
N ALA A 110 -3.06 -0.96 29.19
CA ALA A 110 -3.87 -1.48 28.09
C ALA A 110 -3.09 -1.41 26.77
N SER A 111 -3.51 -2.22 25.79
CA SER A 111 -2.92 -2.20 24.44
C SER A 111 -3.18 -0.86 23.74
N THR A 112 -2.51 -0.61 22.62
CA THR A 112 -2.66 0.67 21.89
C THR A 112 -4.06 0.86 21.30
N SER A 113 -4.85 -0.21 21.16
CA SER A 113 -6.25 -0.18 20.72
C SER A 113 -6.96 -1.48 21.12
N LEU A 114 -8.24 -1.39 21.46
CA LEU A 114 -9.08 -2.56 21.73
C LEU A 114 -9.32 -3.44 20.49
N THR A 115 -8.98 -2.95 19.30
CA THR A 115 -9.15 -3.68 18.03
C THR A 115 -8.17 -4.84 17.83
N TRP A 116 -7.11 -4.94 18.65
CA TRP A 116 -6.06 -5.95 18.49
C TRP A 116 -6.37 -7.33 19.10
N GLY A 117 -7.44 -7.47 19.90
CA GLY A 117 -7.67 -8.63 20.76
C GLY A 117 -9.03 -9.31 20.56
N TRP A 118 -9.20 -9.98 19.42
CA TRP A 118 -10.25 -10.98 19.19
C TRP A 118 -9.62 -12.33 18.91
#